data_AF-U1JQM2-F1
#
_entry.id   AF-U1JQM2-F1
#
_cell.length_a   1.000
_cell.length_b   1.000
_cell.length_c   1.000
_cell.angle_alpha   90.00
_cell.angle_beta   90.00
_cell.angle_gamma   90.00
#
_symmetry.space_group_name_H-M   'P 1'
#
loop_
_entity.id
_entity.type
_entity.pdbx_description
1 polymer ?
#
loop_
_entity_poly.entity_id
_entity_poly.type
_entity_poly.pdbx_seq_one_letter_code
_entity_poly.pdbx_strand_id
1 'polypeptide(L)' 'MKGVTYITRYGDCLDNICWRHYGRSIGMVELVLESNHGLAEKGAIYAQGVAIFLPEVIEKPVSSNVINIWD' A
#
# COMPACT_ATOMS: atom_id res chain seq x y z
N MET A 1 5.18 5.57 -15.92
CA MET A 1 5.40 5.16 -14.51
C MET A 1 4.96 3.71 -14.40
N LYS A 2 5.86 2.80 -13.99
CA LYS A 2 5.47 1.42 -13.70
C LYS A 2 4.98 1.35 -12.26
N GLY A 3 4.00 0.50 -11.99
CA GLY A 3 3.39 0.36 -10.68
C GLY A 3 2.23 -0.62 -10.74
N VAL A 4 1.71 -0.96 -9.56
CA VAL A 4 0.59 -1.87 -9.38
C VAL A 4 -0.59 -1.10 -8.81
N THR A 5 -1.79 -1.31 -9.35
CA THR A 5 -3.00 -0.76 -8.74
C THR A 5 -3.51 -1.72 -7.68
N TYR A 6 -3.57 -1.25 -6.43
CA TYR A 6 -4.16 -1.97 -5.33
C TYR A 6 -5.60 -1.52 -5.10
N ILE A 7 -6.51 -2.48 -4.89
CA ILE A 7 -7.89 -2.19 -4.51
C ILE A 7 -8.02 -2.45 -3.01
N THR A 8 -8.27 -1.37 -2.27
CA THR A 8 -8.48 -1.41 -0.81
C THR A 8 -9.68 -2.25 -0.41
N ARG A 9 -9.57 -2.87 0.76
CA ARG A 9 -10.64 -3.58 1.47
C ARG A 9 -11.01 -2.80 2.72
N TYR A 10 -12.15 -3.17 3.32
CA TYR A 10 -12.60 -2.53 4.55
C TYR A 10 -11.53 -2.66 5.65
N GLY A 11 -11.11 -1.53 6.22
CA GLY A 11 -10.09 -1.50 7.26
C GLY A 11 -8.64 -1.45 6.75
N ASP A 12 -8.41 -1.33 5.44
CA ASP A 12 -7.06 -1.13 4.93
C ASP A 12 -6.55 0.29 5.22
N CYS A 13 -5.31 0.38 5.66
CA CYS A 13 -4.59 1.63 5.88
C CYS A 13 -3.38 1.72 4.94
N LEU A 14 -2.99 2.95 4.57
CA LEU A 14 -1.89 3.17 3.64
C LEU A 14 -0.57 2.57 4.14
N ASP A 15 -0.26 2.75 5.42
CA ASP A 15 0.95 2.21 6.06
C ASP A 15 1.01 0.68 5.95
N ASN A 16 -0.11 -0.01 6.17
CA ASN A 16 -0.18 -1.47 6.07
C ASN A 16 -0.03 -1.95 4.63
N ILE A 17 -0.63 -1.24 3.66
CA ILE A 17 -0.48 -1.55 2.23
C ILE A 17 0.98 -1.35 1.82
N CYS A 18 1.59 -0.22 2.20
CA CYS A 18 2.99 0.07 1.93
C CYS A 18 3.90 -0.97 2.57
N TRP A 19 3.65 -1.35 3.82
CA TRP A 19 4.41 -2.39 4.51
C TRP A 19 4.30 -3.76 3.82
N ARG A 20 3.10 -4.14 3.36
CA ARG A 20 2.88 -5.43 2.67
C ARG A 20 3.49 -5.47 1.28
N HIS A 21 3.51 -4.35 0.56
CA HIS A 21 4.00 -4.28 -0.81
C HIS A 21 5.51 -4.01 -0.88
N TYR A 22 5.99 -3.05 -0.09
CA TYR A 22 7.39 -2.61 -0.11
C TYR A 22 8.23 -3.16 1.07
N GLY A 23 7.61 -3.70 2.12
CA GLY A 23 8.30 -4.13 3.34
C GLY A 23 8.67 -3.00 4.30
N ARG A 24 8.32 -1.75 3.96
CA ARG A 24 8.53 -0.56 4.79
C ARG A 24 7.46 0.49 4.52
N SER A 25 7.19 1.36 5.49
CA SER A 25 6.24 2.48 5.34
C SER A 25 6.93 3.83 5.16
N ILE A 26 8.04 4.07 5.86
CA ILE A 26 8.80 5.34 5.80
C ILE A 26 9.25 5.63 4.37
N GLY A 27 8.90 6.82 3.86
CA GLY A 27 9.23 7.28 2.51
C GLY A 27 8.41 6.65 1.39
N MET A 28 7.73 5.53 1.64
CA MET A 28 6.84 4.88 0.66
C MET A 28 5.44 5.50 0.70
N VAL A 29 4.95 5.86 1.89
CA VAL A 29 3.65 6.52 2.06
C VAL A 29 3.65 7.86 1.32
N GLU A 30 4.71 8.66 1.50
CA GLU A 30 4.88 9.94 0.83
C GLU A 30 4.89 9.78 -0.70
N LEU A 31 5.67 8.82 -1.22
CA LEU A 31 5.75 8.52 -2.65
C LEU A 31 4.39 8.10 -3.24
N VAL A 32 3.63 7.28 -2.51
CA VAL A 32 2.28 6.86 -2.91
C VAL A 32 1.33 8.05 -2.86
N LEU A 33 1.40 8.91 -1.85
CA LEU A 33 0.57 10.11 -1.76
C LEU A 33 0.85 11.11 -2.89
N GLU A 34 2.12 11.31 -3.24
CA GLU A 34 2.51 12.15 -4.39
C GLU A 34 1.97 11.58 -5.71
N SER A 35 1.95 10.25 -5.83
CA SER A 35 1.40 9.58 -7.02
C SER A 35 -0.13 9.50 -7.03
N ASN A 36 -0.79 9.74 -5.89
CA ASN A 36 -2.25 9.62 -5.71
C ASN A 36 -2.80 10.87 -5.00
N HIS A 37 -2.89 11.97 -5.74
CA HIS A 37 -3.52 13.20 -5.24
C HIS A 37 -4.96 12.94 -4.75
N GLY A 38 -5.29 13.48 -3.58
CA GLY A 38 -6.59 13.29 -2.92
C GLY A 38 -6.70 12.01 -2.08
N LEU A 39 -5.67 11.15 -2.05
CA LEU A 39 -5.66 9.96 -1.19
C LEU A 39 -5.53 10.31 0.30
N ALA A 40 -4.75 11.35 0.63
CA ALA A 40 -4.58 11.83 2.01
C ALA A 40 -5.89 12.34 2.64
N GLU A 41 -6.79 12.88 1.83
CA GLU A 41 -8.07 13.45 2.29
C GLU A 41 -9.10 12.37 2.66
N LYS A 42 -8.90 11.12 2.21
CA LYS A 42 -9.79 10.00 2.54
C LYS A 42 -9.64 9.50 3.98
N GLY A 43 -8.65 10.00 4.72
CA GLY A 43 -8.40 9.64 6.12
C GLY A 43 -7.46 8.46 6.29
N ALA A 44 -7.27 8.04 7.55
CA ALA A 44 -6.31 6.99 7.93
C ALA A 44 -6.78 5.57 7.56
N ILE A 45 -8.09 5.34 7.50
CA ILE A 45 -8.70 4.05 7.16
C ILE A 45 -9.48 4.22 5.86
N TYR A 46 -9.14 3.44 4.84
CA TYR A 46 -9.82 3.49 3.57
C TYR A 46 -11.12 2.68 3.56
N ALA A 47 -12.12 3.22 2.86
CA ALA A 47 -13.29 2.46 2.47
C ALA A 47 -12.90 1.40 1.44
N GLN A 48 -13.65 0.30 1.40
CA GLN A 48 -13.45 -0.74 0.39
C GLN A 48 -13.65 -0.18 -1.03
N GLY A 49 -12.82 -0.62 -1.98
CA GLY A 49 -12.96 -0.29 -3.39
C GLY A 49 -12.21 0.97 -3.83
N VAL A 50 -11.44 1.62 -2.96
CA VAL A 50 -10.54 2.69 -3.36
C VAL A 50 -9.36 2.09 -4.13
N ALA A 51 -9.17 2.56 -5.36
CA ALA A 51 -8.00 2.22 -6.17
C ALA A 51 -6.82 3.12 -5.77
N ILE A 52 -5.72 2.50 -5.37
CA ILE A 52 -4.47 3.16 -4.99
C ILE A 52 -3.39 2.71 -5.96
N PHE A 53 -2.75 3.65 -6.63
CA PHE A 53 -1.61 3.38 -7.48
C PHE A 53 -0.34 3.26 -6.64
N LEU A 54 0.26 2.07 -6.59
CA LEU A 54 1.52 1.83 -5.90
C LEU A 54 2.66 1.91 -6.94
N PRO A 55 3.47 2.98 -6.96
CA PRO A 55 4.58 3.11 -7.89
C PRO A 55 5.64 2.01 -7.66
N GLU A 56 6.19 1.46 -8.75
CA GLU A 56 7.24 0.44 -8.67
C GLU A 56 8.53 1.08 -8.13
N VAL A 57 8.99 0.60 -6.98
CA VAL A 57 10.28 0.98 -6.39
C VAL A 57 11.22 -0.20 -6.56
N ILE A 58 12.40 0.01 -7.13
CA ILE A 58 13.34 -1.05 -7.54
C ILE A 58 14.05 -1.70 -6.33
N GLU A 59 13.65 -1.37 -5.10
CA GLU A 59 14.18 -2.02 -3.90
C GLU A 59 13.43 -3.34 -3.66
N LYS A 60 14.20 -4.43 -3.64
CA LYS A 60 13.72 -5.81 -3.58
C LYS A 60 12.59 -5.97 -2.56
N PRO A 61 11.42 -6.51 -2.95
CA PRO A 61 10.41 -6.88 -1.98
C PRO A 61 11.02 -7.94 -1.05
N VAL A 62 11.11 -7.63 0.24
CA VAL A 62 11.29 -8.65 1.28
C VAL A 62 10.07 -9.55 1.17
N SER A 63 10.28 -10.76 0.66
CA SER A 63 9.22 -11.74 0.42
C SER A 63 8.33 -11.84 1.64
N SER A 64 7.06 -11.48 1.50
CA SER A 64 6.06 -11.66 2.53
C SER A 64 5.86 -13.16 2.72
N ASN A 65 6.55 -13.72 3.71
CA ASN A 65 6.23 -15.03 4.25
C ASN A 65 4.82 -14.91 4.83
N VAL A 66 3.81 -15.25 4.01
CA VAL A 66 2.44 -15.42 4.47
C VAL A 66 2.45 -16.67 5.35
N ILE A 67 2.72 -16.49 6.63
CA ILE A 67 2.60 -17.56 7.62
C ILE A 67 1.10 -17.76 7.82
N ASN A 68 0.55 -18.81 7.23
CA ASN A 68 -0.76 -19.31 7.60
C ASN A 68 -0.62 -20.00 8.96
N ILE A 69 -1.24 -19.41 9.99
CA ILE A 69 -1.24 -19.90 11.38
C ILE A 69 -2.57 -20.59 11.71
N TRP A 70 -3.11 -21.34 10.75
CA TRP A 70 -4.28 -22.19 10.97
C TRP A 70 -3.83 -23.66 11.01
N ASP A 71 -4.38 -24.42 11.96
CA ASP A 71 -4.23 -25.88 12.12
C ASP A 71 -4.98 -26.64 11.00
#